data_AF-A0A0G1QJD2-F1
#
_entry.id   AF-A0A0G1QJD2-F1
#
_cell.length_a   1.000
_cell.length_b   1.000
_cell.length_c   1.000
_cell.angle_alpha   90.00
_cell.angle_beta   90.00
_cell.angle_gamma   90.00
#
_symmetry.space_group_name_H-M   'P 1'
#
loop_
_entity.id
_entity.type
_entity.pdbx_description
1 polymer ?
#
loop_
_entity_poly.entity_id
_entity_poly.type
_entity_poly.pdbx_seq_one_letter_code
_entity_poly.pdbx_strand_id
1 'polypeptide(L)'
;MLKLSEELHIPTEELSHVDEHSRSWLADTFHSVFNPSYVSDVRYITHLKKILLHAAKLGDMVILGRGANLILPHDKCLRVRITASFETRVDNTYKFESVASKDEAAQRVRHIEKNRNQFIHQYFGTNPHNPWNYDLVISTDHLSLDQAVEIILQAYYVKFPKEGKSLKTKLS
;
A
#
# COMPACT_ATOMS: atom_id res chain seq x y z
N MET A 1 20.39 -1.02 -7.52
CA MET A 1 20.29 -2.13 -6.56
C MET A 1 21.51 -2.30 -5.66
N LEU A 2 22.71 -2.62 -6.17
CA LEU A 2 23.93 -2.74 -5.37
C LEU A 2 24.21 -1.51 -4.49
N LYS A 3 24.08 -0.31 -5.06
CA LYS A 3 24.27 0.95 -4.33
C LYS A 3 23.27 1.15 -3.17
N LEU A 4 22.04 0.66 -3.33
CA LEU A 4 20.99 0.75 -2.31
C LEU A 4 21.18 -0.30 -1.20
N SER A 5 21.71 -1.47 -1.57
CA SER A 5 22.11 -2.54 -0.66
C SER A 5 23.26 -2.08 0.25
N GLU A 6 24.29 -1.48 -0.33
CA GLU A 6 25.44 -0.93 0.39
C GLU A 6 25.05 0.26 1.29
N GLU A 7 24.23 1.19 0.79
CA GLU A 7 23.78 2.34 1.57
C GLU A 7 22.87 1.95 2.76
N LEU A 8 22.05 0.91 2.59
CA LEU A 8 21.07 0.50 3.60
C LEU A 8 21.51 -0.68 4.48
N HIS A 9 22.66 -1.30 4.18
CA HIS A 9 23.13 -2.55 4.80
C HIS A 9 22.09 -3.68 4.69
N ILE A 10 21.35 -3.70 3.58
CA ILE A 10 20.33 -4.71 3.28
C ILE A 10 20.94 -5.66 2.25
N PRO A 11 20.95 -6.99 2.46
CA PRO A 11 21.51 -7.94 1.51
C PRO A 11 20.96 -7.75 0.09
N THR A 12 21.83 -7.81 -0.92
CA THR A 12 21.48 -7.56 -2.33
C THR A 12 20.39 -8.49 -2.86
N GLU A 13 20.30 -9.72 -2.33
CA GLU A 13 19.25 -10.70 -2.66
C GLU A 13 17.84 -10.22 -2.25
N GLU A 14 17.70 -9.51 -1.12
CA GLU A 14 16.41 -8.95 -0.69
C GLU A 14 15.96 -7.78 -1.58
N LEU A 15 16.91 -7.11 -2.24
CA LEU A 15 16.67 -5.97 -3.12
C LEU A 15 16.45 -6.36 -4.58
N SER A 16 17.14 -7.37 -5.12
CA SER A 16 16.98 -7.85 -6.51
C SER A 16 15.56 -8.30 -6.86
N HIS A 17 14.83 -8.70 -5.83
CA HIS A 17 13.44 -9.11 -5.86
C HIS A 17 12.43 -7.97 -6.13
N VAL A 18 12.88 -6.72 -6.06
CA VAL A 18 12.03 -5.52 -6.23
C VAL A 18 11.95 -5.06 -7.70
N ASP A 19 12.90 -5.43 -8.58
CA ASP A 19 13.08 -4.77 -9.89
C ASP A 19 12.44 -5.47 -11.10
N GLU A 20 12.31 -6.80 -11.16
CA GLU A 20 11.85 -7.48 -12.40
C GLU A 20 10.34 -7.80 -12.46
N HIS A 21 9.60 -7.65 -11.34
CA HIS A 21 8.17 -7.95 -11.21
C HIS A 21 7.47 -6.89 -10.36
N SER A 22 7.57 -5.63 -10.74
CA SER A 22 7.14 -4.49 -9.92
C SER A 22 5.67 -4.49 -9.45
N ARG A 23 4.82 -5.45 -9.86
CA ARG A 23 3.38 -5.49 -9.55
C ARG A 23 2.82 -6.76 -8.89
N SER A 24 3.47 -7.93 -8.96
CA SER A 24 2.79 -9.19 -8.57
C SER A 24 3.32 -9.87 -7.28
N TRP A 25 4.55 -9.61 -6.84
CA TRP A 25 5.22 -10.50 -5.87
C TRP A 25 5.60 -9.84 -4.51
N LEU A 26 5.76 -8.52 -4.45
CA LEU A 26 6.00 -7.82 -3.16
C LEU A 26 4.77 -7.83 -2.23
N ALA A 27 3.59 -8.03 -2.81
CA ALA A 27 2.33 -8.14 -2.09
C ALA A 27 2.13 -9.54 -1.46
N ASP A 28 2.55 -10.60 -2.15
CA ASP A 28 2.31 -11.99 -1.73
C ASP A 28 3.30 -12.48 -0.65
N THR A 29 4.52 -11.95 -0.62
CA THR A 29 5.63 -12.53 0.20
C THR A 29 5.74 -11.93 1.61
N PHE A 30 5.36 -10.66 1.83
CA PHE A 30 5.43 -10.04 3.17
C PHE A 30 4.28 -10.48 4.11
N HIS A 31 3.35 -11.32 3.64
CA HIS A 31 2.18 -11.77 4.41
C HIS A 31 2.24 -13.24 4.87
N SER A 32 3.20 -14.06 4.45
CA SER A 32 3.31 -15.46 4.93
C SER A 32 4.35 -15.67 6.04
N VAL A 33 5.23 -14.70 6.29
CA VAL A 33 6.33 -14.75 7.29
C VAL A 33 6.37 -13.34 7.93
N PHE A 34 6.04 -13.07 9.19
CA PHE A 34 6.63 -13.65 10.39
C PHE A 34 5.69 -13.47 11.59
N ASN A 35 5.48 -14.58 12.30
CA ASN A 35 5.10 -14.66 13.71
C ASN A 35 6.36 -14.35 14.58
N PRO A 36 6.27 -14.20 15.91
CA PRO A 36 6.67 -13.03 16.68
C PRO A 36 7.95 -13.30 17.48
N SER A 37 9.09 -13.41 16.82
CA SER A 37 10.38 -13.55 17.51
C SER A 37 11.32 -12.38 17.17
N TYR A 38 11.21 -11.33 17.99
CA TYR A 38 12.30 -10.49 18.49
C TYR A 38 13.24 -9.78 17.49
N VAL A 39 12.87 -9.57 16.23
CA VAL A 39 13.42 -8.39 15.52
C VAL A 39 12.80 -7.20 16.22
N SER A 40 13.54 -6.52 17.10
CA SER A 40 13.02 -5.38 17.86
C SER A 40 12.14 -4.52 16.94
N ASP A 41 10.87 -4.39 17.24
CA ASP A 41 9.85 -3.71 16.44
C ASP A 41 10.33 -2.38 15.82
N VAL A 42 11.20 -1.68 16.55
CA VAL A 42 11.91 -0.47 16.14
C VAL A 42 12.83 -0.67 14.93
N ARG A 43 13.63 -1.74 14.89
CA ARG A 43 14.50 -2.07 13.75
C ARG A 43 13.67 -2.33 12.50
N TYR A 44 12.60 -3.11 12.59
CA TYR A 44 11.75 -3.39 11.43
C TYR A 44 11.19 -2.09 10.82
N ILE A 45 10.54 -1.25 11.61
CA ILE A 45 9.98 0.02 11.12
C ILE A 45 11.06 0.96 10.62
N THR A 46 12.23 0.98 11.24
CA THR A 46 13.36 1.80 10.78
C THR A 46 13.81 1.39 9.38
N HIS A 47 13.96 0.09 9.11
CA HIS A 47 14.34 -0.39 7.78
C HIS A 47 13.22 -0.15 6.76
N LEU A 48 11.96 -0.45 7.12
CA LEU A 48 10.82 -0.19 6.26
C LEU A 48 10.73 1.29 5.85
N LYS A 49 10.91 2.21 6.80
CA LYS A 49 10.94 3.66 6.52
C LYS A 49 12.04 4.01 5.53
N LYS A 50 13.25 3.48 5.71
CA LYS A 50 14.37 3.71 4.79
C LYS A 50 14.04 3.20 3.39
N ILE A 51 13.60 1.95 3.26
CA ILE A 51 13.26 1.35 1.95
C ILE A 51 12.19 2.20 1.24
N LEU A 52 11.10 2.55 1.94
CA LEU A 52 10.02 3.33 1.34
C LEU A 52 10.46 4.73 0.94
N LEU A 53 11.25 5.42 1.78
CA LEU A 53 11.77 6.75 1.47
C LEU A 53 12.75 6.72 0.29
N HIS A 54 13.59 5.68 0.19
CA HIS A 54 14.51 5.53 -0.92
C HIS A 54 13.77 5.16 -2.22
N ALA A 55 12.83 4.22 -2.17
CA ALA A 55 12.00 3.86 -3.32
C ALA A 55 11.21 5.07 -3.84
N ALA A 56 10.62 5.87 -2.94
CA ALA A 56 9.87 7.07 -3.31
C ALA A 56 10.73 8.14 -4.02
N LYS A 57 12.05 8.16 -3.83
CA LYS A 57 12.95 9.08 -4.56
C LYS A 57 13.09 8.73 -6.04
N LEU A 58 12.85 7.46 -6.42
CA LEU A 58 12.88 7.05 -7.83
C LEU A 58 11.68 7.62 -8.61
N GLY A 59 10.61 8.02 -7.91
CA GLY A 59 9.40 8.56 -8.53
C GLY A 59 8.56 7.50 -9.27
N ASP A 60 7.49 7.94 -9.93
CA ASP A 60 6.67 7.14 -10.85
C ASP A 60 6.22 5.76 -10.32
N MET A 61 5.86 5.67 -9.03
CA MET A 61 5.43 4.41 -8.40
C MET A 61 4.14 4.53 -7.59
N VAL A 62 3.43 3.41 -7.48
CA VAL A 62 2.28 3.24 -6.57
C VAL A 62 2.68 2.29 -5.46
N ILE A 63 2.54 2.73 -4.21
CA ILE A 63 2.86 1.93 -3.03
C ILE A 63 1.55 1.52 -2.34
N LEU A 64 1.35 0.21 -2.20
CA LEU A 64 0.19 -0.35 -1.52
C LEU A 64 0.53 -0.79 -0.10
N GLY A 65 -0.17 -0.23 0.90
CA GLY A 65 -0.12 -0.70 2.29
C GLY A 65 1.15 -0.30 3.07
N ARG A 66 1.55 -1.17 4.02
CA ARG A 66 2.74 -1.04 4.89
C ARG A 66 2.84 0.27 5.70
N GLY A 67 1.74 1.01 5.87
CA GLY A 67 1.74 2.31 6.53
C GLY A 67 2.48 3.40 5.74
N ALA A 68 2.68 3.22 4.43
CA ALA A 68 3.41 4.18 3.59
C ALA A 68 2.81 5.59 3.64
N ASN A 69 1.49 5.69 3.76
CA ASN A 69 0.78 6.97 3.94
C ASN A 69 1.16 7.71 5.24
N LEU A 70 1.73 7.02 6.23
CA LEU A 70 2.22 7.60 7.48
C LEU A 70 3.74 7.83 7.48
N ILE A 71 4.45 7.30 6.49
CA ILE A 71 5.91 7.36 6.36
C ILE A 71 6.33 8.45 5.36
N LEU A 72 5.71 8.45 4.18
CA LEU A 72 6.12 9.31 3.07
C LEU A 72 5.64 10.75 3.29
N PRO A 73 6.42 11.79 2.90
CA PRO A 73 6.00 13.18 3.06
C PRO A 73 4.68 13.51 2.34
N HIS A 74 3.80 14.28 2.99
CA HIS A 74 2.46 14.59 2.47
C HIS A 74 2.50 15.43 1.18
N ASP A 75 3.52 16.26 1.02
CA ASP A 75 3.72 17.14 -0.14
C ASP A 75 4.38 16.43 -1.34
N LYS A 76 4.80 15.16 -1.18
CA LYS A 76 5.52 14.39 -2.21
C LYS A 76 4.75 13.19 -2.76
N CYS A 77 3.58 12.88 -2.22
CA CYS A 77 2.77 11.75 -2.67
C CYS A 77 1.27 12.07 -2.58
N LEU A 78 0.47 11.38 -3.40
CA LEU A 78 -0.98 11.33 -3.23
C LEU A 78 -1.31 10.13 -2.35
N ARG A 79 -1.92 10.37 -1.18
CA ARG A 79 -2.30 9.34 -0.22
C ARG A 79 -3.77 9.00 -0.40
N VAL A 80 -4.04 7.82 -0.96
CA VAL A 80 -5.40 7.36 -1.25
C VAL A 80 -5.77 6.20 -0.35
N ARG A 81 -6.98 6.23 0.23
CA ARG A 81 -7.60 5.09 0.88
C ARG A 81 -8.77 4.59 0.04
N ILE A 82 -8.72 3.32 -0.34
CA ILE A 82 -9.85 2.62 -0.93
C ILE A 82 -10.58 1.83 0.16
N THR A 83 -11.90 1.97 0.22
CA THR A 83 -12.76 1.28 1.18
C THR A 83 -14.02 0.78 0.49
N ALA A 84 -14.77 -0.07 1.16
CA ALA A 84 -16.12 -0.48 0.79
C ALA A 84 -16.82 -1.06 2.04
N SER A 85 -18.13 -1.24 1.96
CA SER A 85 -18.91 -1.98 2.96
C SER A 85 -18.31 -3.36 3.21
N PHE A 86 -18.63 -3.95 4.36
CA PHE A 86 -18.15 -5.29 4.70
C PHE A 86 -18.63 -6.31 3.67
N GLU A 87 -19.89 -6.20 3.28
CA GLU A 87 -20.60 -7.05 2.32
C GLU A 87 -19.92 -7.01 0.95
N THR A 88 -19.63 -5.80 0.42
CA THR A 88 -18.91 -5.64 -0.85
C THR A 88 -17.52 -6.27 -0.80
N ARG A 89 -16.79 -6.09 0.32
CA ARG A 89 -15.45 -6.70 0.47
C ARG A 89 -15.53 -8.23 0.51
N VAL A 90 -16.49 -8.79 1.22
CA VAL A 90 -16.72 -10.25 1.28
C VAL A 90 -17.05 -10.79 -0.11
N ASP A 91 -17.95 -10.14 -0.84
CA ASP A 91 -18.31 -10.56 -2.19
C ASP A 91 -17.12 -10.47 -3.16
N ASN A 92 -16.28 -9.44 -3.04
CA ASN A 92 -15.07 -9.31 -3.85
C ASN A 92 -14.03 -10.40 -3.51
N THR A 93 -13.75 -10.63 -2.23
CA THR A 93 -12.85 -11.71 -1.80
C THR A 93 -13.36 -13.07 -2.26
N TYR A 94 -14.67 -13.32 -2.16
CA TYR A 94 -15.26 -14.57 -2.67
C TYR A 94 -15.07 -14.75 -4.19
N LYS A 95 -15.25 -13.67 -4.97
CA LYS A 95 -15.13 -13.71 -6.43
C LYS A 95 -13.70 -13.83 -6.93
N PHE A 96 -12.74 -13.19 -6.25
CA PHE A 96 -11.41 -12.95 -6.81
C PHE A 96 -10.27 -13.69 -6.07
N GLU A 97 -10.48 -14.18 -4.85
CA GLU A 97 -9.40 -14.77 -4.04
C GLU A 97 -9.50 -16.31 -3.92
N SER A 98 -10.27 -16.97 -4.79
CA SER A 98 -10.36 -18.44 -4.89
C SER A 98 -10.68 -19.14 -3.56
N VAL A 99 -11.55 -18.54 -2.75
CA VAL A 99 -11.98 -19.10 -1.45
C VAL A 99 -13.22 -19.99 -1.60
N ALA A 100 -13.37 -20.99 -0.72
CA ALA A 100 -14.37 -22.03 -0.90
C ALA A 100 -15.82 -21.58 -0.61
N SER A 101 -16.00 -20.52 0.19
CA SER A 101 -17.33 -20.02 0.59
C SER A 101 -17.32 -18.53 0.95
N LYS A 102 -18.52 -17.92 0.98
CA LYS A 102 -18.70 -16.56 1.49
C LYS A 102 -18.35 -16.44 2.98
N ASP A 103 -18.56 -17.48 3.78
CA ASP A 103 -18.17 -17.49 5.19
C ASP A 103 -16.65 -17.46 5.35
N GLU A 104 -15.92 -18.25 4.54
CA GLU A 104 -14.46 -18.19 4.50
C GLU A 104 -13.98 -16.81 4.04
N ALA A 105 -14.61 -16.22 3.01
CA ALA A 105 -14.32 -14.86 2.57
C ALA A 105 -14.52 -13.84 3.71
N ALA A 106 -15.62 -13.94 4.45
CA ALA A 106 -15.91 -13.08 5.60
C ALA A 106 -14.85 -13.21 6.70
N GLN A 107 -14.43 -14.43 7.02
CA GLN A 107 -13.35 -14.66 7.98
C GLN A 107 -12.03 -14.06 7.51
N ARG A 108 -11.67 -14.25 6.23
CA ARG A 108 -10.46 -13.68 5.63
C ARG A 108 -10.46 -12.15 5.67
N VAL A 109 -11.58 -11.51 5.29
CA VAL A 109 -11.73 -10.04 5.37
C VAL A 109 -11.52 -9.54 6.79
N ARG A 110 -12.18 -10.15 7.80
CA ARG A 110 -12.02 -9.78 9.21
C ARG A 110 -10.59 -9.97 9.70
N HIS A 111 -9.95 -11.07 9.32
CA HIS A 111 -8.58 -11.37 9.71
C HIS A 111 -7.59 -10.34 9.15
N ILE A 112 -7.68 -10.05 7.85
CA ILE A 112 -6.82 -9.07 7.18
C ILE A 112 -7.05 -7.66 7.76
N GLU A 113 -8.31 -7.26 7.98
CA GLU A 113 -8.64 -5.97 8.58
C GLU A 113 -8.09 -5.83 10.01
N LYS A 114 -8.25 -6.87 10.85
CA LYS A 114 -7.67 -6.91 12.20
C LYS A 114 -6.16 -6.74 12.17
N ASN A 115 -5.46 -7.49 11.32
CA ASN A 115 -4.00 -7.43 11.23
C ASN A 115 -3.51 -6.07 10.73
N ARG A 116 -4.19 -5.47 9.74
CA ARG A 116 -3.88 -4.11 9.26
C ARG A 116 -4.07 -3.07 10.36
N ASN A 117 -5.14 -3.19 11.14
CA ASN A 117 -5.44 -2.26 12.23
C ASN A 117 -4.41 -2.39 13.35
N GLN A 118 -4.08 -3.62 13.74
CA GLN A 118 -3.04 -3.88 14.75
C GLN A 118 -1.68 -3.35 14.32
N PHE A 119 -1.29 -3.58 13.06
CA PHE A 119 -0.04 -3.06 12.51
C PHE A 119 0.04 -1.53 12.62
N ILE A 120 -0.98 -0.82 12.16
CA ILE A 120 -0.98 0.65 12.16
C ILE A 120 -1.00 1.19 13.59
N HIS A 121 -1.77 0.57 14.48
CA HIS A 121 -1.81 0.95 15.88
C HIS A 121 -0.47 0.73 16.59
N GLN A 122 0.12 -0.47 16.45
CA GLN A 122 1.39 -0.85 17.10
C GLN A 122 2.54 0.04 16.66
N TYR A 123 2.65 0.34 15.36
CA TYR A 123 3.84 0.99 14.81
C TYR A 123 3.72 2.50 14.61
N PHE A 124 2.49 3.03 14.56
CA PHE A 124 2.25 4.45 14.30
C PHE A 124 1.32 5.11 15.32
N GLY A 125 0.77 4.36 16.27
CA GLY A 125 -0.06 4.91 17.34
C GLY A 125 -1.33 5.60 16.86
N THR A 126 -1.83 5.24 15.67
CA THR A 126 -2.97 5.93 15.04
C THR A 126 -4.04 4.95 14.56
N ASN A 127 -5.21 5.51 14.23
CA ASN A 127 -6.30 4.77 13.61
C ASN A 127 -6.12 4.81 12.07
N PRO A 128 -6.03 3.66 11.38
CA PRO A 128 -5.94 3.64 9.92
C PRO A 128 -7.19 4.17 9.20
N HIS A 129 -8.32 4.30 9.91
CA HIS A 129 -9.55 4.88 9.37
C HIS A 129 -9.64 6.40 9.58
N ASN A 130 -8.63 7.03 10.20
CA ASN A 130 -8.62 8.49 10.35
C ASN A 130 -8.48 9.16 8.96
N PRO A 131 -9.51 9.91 8.49
CA PRO A 131 -9.48 10.51 7.16
C PRO A 131 -8.36 11.54 7.00
N TRP A 132 -7.90 12.18 8.09
CA TRP A 132 -6.82 13.17 8.07
C TRP A 132 -5.45 12.59 7.68
N ASN A 133 -5.30 11.26 7.64
CA ASN A 133 -4.07 10.59 7.21
C ASN A 133 -3.99 10.41 5.67
N TYR A 134 -5.01 10.86 4.94
CA TYR A 134 -5.17 10.68 3.50
C TYR A 134 -5.57 11.99 2.81
N ASP A 135 -5.20 12.14 1.55
CA ASP A 135 -5.72 13.20 0.69
C ASP A 135 -7.12 12.87 0.18
N LEU A 136 -7.39 11.58 -0.01
CA LEU A 136 -8.59 11.08 -0.66
C LEU A 136 -9.01 9.74 -0.08
N VAL A 137 -10.28 9.61 0.27
CA VAL A 137 -10.92 8.35 0.69
C VAL A 137 -12.06 8.05 -0.27
N ILE A 138 -12.01 6.88 -0.91
CA ILE A 138 -12.99 6.46 -1.92
C ILE A 138 -13.68 5.19 -1.44
N SER A 139 -15.01 5.20 -1.40
CA SER A 139 -15.81 3.97 -1.27
C SER A 139 -16.12 3.39 -2.65
N THR A 140 -15.87 2.10 -2.84
CA THR A 140 -16.18 1.37 -4.09
C THR A 140 -17.49 0.57 -4.00
N ASP A 141 -18.40 0.93 -3.08
CA ASP A 141 -19.74 0.31 -3.03
C ASP A 141 -20.60 0.68 -4.24
N HIS A 142 -20.42 1.91 -4.77
CA HIS A 142 -21.23 2.47 -5.85
C HIS A 142 -20.39 3.09 -6.98
N LEU A 143 -19.08 2.89 -6.94
CA LEU A 143 -18.16 3.33 -7.98
C LEU A 143 -17.58 2.11 -8.69
N SER A 144 -17.59 2.14 -10.01
CA SER A 144 -16.83 1.18 -10.81
C SER A 144 -15.33 1.42 -10.63
N LEU A 145 -14.52 0.43 -11.02
CA LEU A 145 -13.06 0.56 -11.00
C LEU A 145 -12.61 1.77 -11.83
N ASP A 146 -13.16 1.95 -13.04
CA ASP A 146 -12.80 3.05 -13.93
C ASP A 146 -13.15 4.42 -13.33
N GLN A 147 -14.32 4.54 -12.69
CA GLN A 147 -14.72 5.78 -12.00
C GLN A 147 -13.78 6.09 -10.83
N ALA A 148 -13.39 5.09 -10.04
CA ALA A 148 -12.44 5.28 -8.96
C ALA A 148 -11.06 5.71 -9.49
N VAL A 149 -10.59 5.10 -10.58
CA VAL A 149 -9.34 5.46 -11.25
C VAL A 149 -9.39 6.90 -11.74
N GLU A 150 -10.47 7.31 -12.41
CA GLU A 150 -10.65 8.67 -12.90
C GLU A 150 -10.55 9.69 -11.76
N ILE A 151 -11.25 9.47 -10.65
CA ILE A 151 -11.22 10.36 -9.47
C ILE A 151 -9.79 10.47 -8.92
N ILE A 152 -9.07 9.35 -8.79
CA ILE A 152 -7.69 9.32 -8.28
C ILE A 152 -6.77 10.10 -9.22
N LEU A 153 -6.90 9.90 -10.53
CA LEU A 153 -6.10 10.61 -11.53
C LEU A 153 -6.36 12.12 -11.48
N GLN A 154 -7.62 12.55 -11.37
CA GLN A 154 -7.93 13.97 -11.24
C GLN A 154 -7.35 14.56 -9.96
N ALA A 155 -7.47 13.87 -8.82
CA ALA A 155 -6.85 14.31 -7.57
C ALA A 155 -5.33 14.43 -7.72
N TYR A 156 -4.68 13.48 -8.40
CA TYR A 156 -3.25 13.52 -8.68
C TYR A 156 -2.87 14.74 -9.54
N TYR A 157 -3.61 15.00 -10.63
CA TYR A 157 -3.34 16.12 -11.53
C TYR A 157 -3.52 17.48 -10.87
N VAL A 158 -4.51 17.61 -9.98
CA VAL A 158 -4.74 18.85 -9.22
C VAL A 158 -3.65 19.04 -8.17
N LYS A 159 -3.25 17.99 -7.46
CA LYS A 159 -2.21 18.05 -6.43
C LYS A 159 -0.81 18.29 -7.00
N PHE A 160 -0.52 17.72 -8.18
CA PHE A 160 0.78 17.78 -8.84
C PHE A 160 0.66 18.27 -10.30
N PRO A 161 0.43 19.57 -10.56
CA PRO A 161 0.15 20.06 -11.91
C PRO A 161 1.30 19.91 -12.91
N LYS A 162 2.55 19.90 -12.45
CA LYS A 162 3.73 19.77 -13.32
C LYS A 162 3.92 18.31 -13.75
N GLU A 163 3.93 17.41 -12.77
CA GLU A 163 4.08 15.97 -12.92
C GLU A 163 2.86 15.36 -13.63
N GLY A 164 1.67 15.87 -13.34
CA GLY A 164 0.42 15.47 -13.96
C GLY A 164 0.38 15.68 -15.47
N LYS A 165 1.03 16.74 -15.99
CA LYS A 165 1.17 16.94 -17.44
C LYS A 165 2.00 15.83 -18.08
N SER A 166 3.12 15.44 -17.46
CA SER A 166 3.97 14.36 -17.95
C SER A 166 3.24 13.01 -17.94
N LEU A 167 2.47 12.72 -16.89
CA LEU A 167 1.71 11.48 -16.79
C LEU A 167 0.57 11.40 -17.82
N LYS A 168 -0.14 12.51 -18.09
CA LYS A 168 -1.18 12.55 -19.13
C LYS A 168 -0.63 12.15 -20.51
N THR A 169 0.58 12.62 -20.85
CA THR A 169 1.24 12.26 -22.12
C THR A 169 1.66 10.80 -22.20
N LYS A 170 1.92 10.13 -21.06
CA LYS A 170 2.27 8.70 -21.03
C LYS A 170 1.06 7.77 -21.15
N LEU A 171 -0.14 8.24 -20.81
CA LEU A 171 -1.39 7.46 -20.78
C LEU A 171 -2.28 7.66 -22.02
N SER A 172 -1.97 8.66 -22.85
CA SER A 172 -2.60 8.95 -24.14
C SER A 172 -1.95 8.19 -25.28
#